data_AF-A0A257P551-F1
#
_entry.id   AF-A0A257P551-F1
#
_cell.length_a   1.000
_cell.length_b   1.000
_cell.length_c   1.000
_cell.angle_alpha   90.00
_cell.angle_beta   90.00
_cell.angle_gamma   90.00
#
_symmetry.space_group_name_H-M   'P 1'
#
loop_
_entity.id
_entity.type
_entity.pdbx_description
1 polymer ?
#
loop_
_entity_poly.entity_id
_entity_poly.type
_entity_poly.pdbx_seq_one_letter_code
_entity_poly.pdbx_strand_id
1 'polypeptide(L)'
;MKSQQNRSESFFWWEGDTLVVNILGKPSAGVDAIGKPKGPQLKVSVTAAPRAGRATDHMVRFLAKEFGVPTSAIEVVFGRMNVNKQLRIQAPQKLPAVFQQTSLLD
;
A
#
# COMPACT_ATOMS: atom_id res chain seq x y z
N MET A 1 8.69 -27.16 12.97
CA MET A 1 8.80 -26.74 11.56
C MET A 1 8.02 -25.44 11.39
N LYS A 2 8.65 -24.28 11.64
CA LYS A 2 8.03 -22.96 11.46
C LYS A 2 8.57 -22.36 10.17
N SER A 3 7.75 -22.21 9.13
CA SER A 3 7.89 -21.19 8.08
C SER A 3 7.12 -21.58 6.82
N GLN A 4 5.87 -21.15 6.74
CA GLN A 4 5.22 -20.74 5.50
C GLN A 4 3.98 -19.94 5.92
N GLN A 5 4.22 -18.72 6.38
CA GLN A 5 3.18 -17.68 6.33
C GLN A 5 2.75 -17.63 4.86
N ASN A 6 1.52 -18.02 4.60
CA ASN A 6 0.99 -18.24 3.26
C ASN A 6 1.03 -16.89 2.51
N ARG A 7 2.05 -16.68 1.65
CA ARG A 7 2.22 -15.42 0.88
C ARG A 7 0.97 -15.05 0.08
N SER A 8 0.10 -16.01 -0.19
CA SER A 8 -1.18 -15.85 -0.90
C SER A 8 -2.22 -15.03 -0.11
N GLU A 9 -2.07 -14.82 1.20
CA GLU A 9 -3.01 -14.06 2.02
C GLU A 9 -2.47 -12.72 2.51
N SER A 10 -1.15 -12.50 2.47
CA SER A 10 -0.57 -11.21 2.87
C SER A 10 -0.75 -10.15 1.78
N PHE A 11 -1.05 -8.92 2.19
CA PHE A 11 -1.09 -7.77 1.31
C PHE A 11 0.25 -7.05 1.14
N PHE A 12 1.28 -7.47 1.89
CA PHE A 12 2.62 -6.88 1.79
C PHE A 12 3.73 -7.88 2.13
N TRP A 13 4.94 -7.55 1.70
CA TRP A 13 6.18 -8.23 2.08
C TRP A 13 7.38 -7.30 1.92
N TRP A 14 8.52 -7.71 2.45
CA TRP A 14 9.79 -6.99 2.32
C TRP A 14 10.71 -7.67 1.30
N GLU A 15 11.41 -6.85 0.53
CA GLU A 15 12.52 -7.24 -0.35
C GLU A 15 13.70 -6.32 -0.03
N GLY A 16 14.61 -6.78 0.84
CA GLY A 16 15.65 -5.92 1.39
C GLY A 16 15.04 -4.76 2.18
N ASP A 17 15.37 -3.53 1.79
CA ASP A 17 14.85 -2.28 2.37
C ASP A 17 13.54 -1.80 1.71
N THR A 18 13.02 -2.56 0.74
CA THR A 18 11.84 -2.18 -0.04
C THR A 18 10.61 -2.91 0.47
N LEU A 19 9.59 -2.13 0.86
CA LEU A 19 8.27 -2.65 1.20
C LEU A 19 7.43 -2.77 -0.07
N VAL A 20 7.01 -3.99 -0.41
CA VAL A 20 6.10 -4.24 -1.52
C VAL A 20 4.68 -4.40 -1.00
N VAL A 21 3.74 -3.65 -1.57
CA VAL A 21 2.34 -3.61 -1.10
C VAL A 21 1.38 -3.77 -2.27
N ASN A 22 0.48 -4.73 -2.14
CA ASN A 22 -0.67 -4.87 -3.04
C ASN A 22 -1.83 -4.01 -2.52
N ILE A 23 -2.37 -3.15 -3.38
CA ILE A 23 -3.40 -2.17 -3.02
C ILE A 23 -4.68 -2.42 -3.82
N LEU A 24 -5.81 -2.31 -3.13
CA LEU A 24 -7.13 -2.13 -3.69
C LEU A 24 -7.55 -0.67 -3.51
N GLY A 25 -7.41 0.13 -4.56
CA GLY A 25 -7.75 1.54 -4.60
C GLY A 25 -9.25 1.79 -4.60
N LYS A 26 -9.69 2.80 -3.85
CA LYS A 26 -11.06 3.32 -3.84
C LYS A 26 -11.02 4.83 -4.16
N PRO A 27 -11.12 5.22 -5.45
CA PRO A 27 -11.16 6.63 -5.83
C PRO A 27 -12.51 7.27 -5.48
N SER A 28 -12.58 8.60 -5.57
CA SER A 28 -13.79 9.39 -5.27
C SER A 28 -14.39 9.10 -3.88
N ALA A 29 -13.54 8.79 -2.89
CA ALA A 29 -13.98 8.59 -1.51
C ALA A 29 -14.22 9.93 -0.81
N GLY A 30 -14.94 9.92 0.32
CA GLY A 30 -15.14 11.12 1.14
C GLY A 30 -13.88 11.61 1.87
N VAL A 31 -12.87 10.74 2.03
CA VAL A 31 -11.62 11.04 2.73
C VAL A 31 -10.49 10.16 2.20
N ASP A 32 -9.26 10.68 2.27
CA ASP A 32 -8.05 9.90 2.03
C ASP A 32 -7.76 9.03 3.27
N ALA A 33 -7.64 7.72 3.09
CA ALA A 33 -7.47 6.81 4.21
C ALA A 33 -6.81 5.48 3.83
N ILE A 34 -5.93 4.99 4.71
CA ILE A 34 -5.51 3.59 4.73
C ILE A 34 -6.59 2.79 5.45
N GLY A 35 -7.19 1.84 4.75
CA GLY A 35 -8.26 0.98 5.27
C GLY A 35 -7.75 -0.35 5.80
N LYS A 36 -8.69 -1.28 6.02
CA LYS A 36 -8.38 -2.66 6.39
C LYS A 36 -7.98 -3.50 5.16
N PRO A 37 -7.18 -4.56 5.34
CA PRO A 37 -6.93 -5.55 4.30
C PRO A 37 -8.22 -6.21 3.79
N LYS A 38 -8.20 -6.67 2.54
CA LYS A 38 -9.22 -7.51 1.91
C LYS A 38 -8.49 -8.60 1.12
N GLY A 39 -8.35 -9.77 1.73
CA GLY A 39 -7.48 -10.82 1.19
C GLY A 39 -6.05 -10.29 1.00
N PRO A 40 -5.42 -10.52 -0.16
CA PRO A 40 -4.02 -10.15 -0.41
C PRO A 40 -3.84 -8.68 -0.81
N GLN A 41 -4.78 -7.79 -0.45
CA GLN A 41 -4.73 -6.38 -0.84
C GLN A 41 -5.11 -5.45 0.32
N LEU A 42 -4.42 -4.32 0.42
CA LEU A 42 -4.76 -3.24 1.34
C LEU A 42 -5.74 -2.26 0.68
N LYS A 43 -6.86 -1.98 1.32
CA LYS A 43 -7.76 -0.93 0.84
C LYS A 43 -7.11 0.44 1.05
N VAL A 44 -7.06 1.24 0.01
CA VAL A 44 -6.64 2.65 0.10
C VAL A 44 -7.68 3.53 -0.58
N SER A 45 -8.28 4.42 0.20
CA SER A 45 -9.27 5.38 -0.28
C SER A 45 -8.60 6.69 -0.61
N VAL A 46 -9.00 7.30 -1.72
CA VAL A 46 -8.57 8.65 -2.09
C VAL A 46 -9.75 9.45 -2.61
N THR A 47 -9.74 10.74 -2.30
CA THR A 47 -10.74 11.73 -2.72
C THR A 47 -10.67 12.04 -4.22
N ALA A 48 -9.50 11.88 -4.82
CA ALA A 48 -9.29 12.12 -6.24
C ALA A 48 -10.11 11.16 -7.13
N ALA A 49 -10.73 11.73 -8.16
CA ALA A 49 -11.52 10.99 -9.15
C ALA A 49 -10.63 10.14 -10.09
N PRO A 50 -11.12 9.00 -10.63
CA PRO A 50 -10.35 8.10 -11.49
C PRO A 50 -10.28 8.62 -12.93
N ARG A 51 -9.67 9.80 -13.13
CA ARG A 51 -9.53 10.43 -14.46
C ARG A 51 -8.06 10.61 -14.80
N ALA A 52 -7.64 10.04 -15.93
CA ALA A 52 -6.28 10.18 -16.48
C ALA A 52 -5.17 9.94 -15.44
N GLY A 53 -5.27 8.89 -14.61
CA GLY A 53 -4.25 8.52 -13.62
C GLY A 53 -4.22 9.37 -12.34
N ARG A 54 -5.01 10.46 -12.26
CA ARG A 54 -4.97 11.40 -11.11
C ARG A 54 -5.22 10.74 -9.76
N ALA A 55 -6.12 9.76 -9.68
CA ALA A 55 -6.36 9.02 -8.44
C ALA A 55 -5.10 8.28 -7.96
N THR A 56 -4.31 7.73 -8.88
CA THR A 56 -3.06 7.04 -8.57
C THR A 56 -1.99 8.03 -8.13
N ASP A 57 -1.82 9.13 -8.87
CA ASP A 57 -0.83 10.15 -8.52
C ASP A 57 -1.15 10.76 -7.13
N HIS A 58 -2.43 10.97 -6.83
CA HIS A 58 -2.88 11.40 -5.51
C HIS A 58 -2.61 10.36 -4.43
N MET A 59 -2.91 9.08 -4.70
CA MET A 59 -2.63 7.98 -3.79
C MET A 59 -1.14 7.87 -3.45
N VAL A 60 -0.26 7.99 -4.45
CA VAL A 60 1.19 7.98 -4.23
C VAL A 60 1.61 9.13 -3.31
N ARG A 61 1.10 10.35 -3.54
CA ARG A 61 1.38 11.50 -2.66
C ARG A 61 0.86 11.30 -1.23
N PHE A 62 -0.33 10.74 -1.10
CA PHE A 62 -0.91 10.42 0.20
C PHE A 62 -0.04 9.40 0.94
N LEU A 63 0.27 8.27 0.31
CA LEU A 63 1.07 7.20 0.92
C LEU A 63 2.50 7.64 1.22
N ALA A 64 3.12 8.47 0.37
CA ALA A 64 4.44 9.03 0.64
C ALA A 64 4.50 9.74 2.02
N LYS A 65 3.44 10.49 2.38
CA LYS A 65 3.34 11.14 3.69
C LYS A 65 3.17 10.12 4.82
N GLU A 66 2.30 9.13 4.64
CA GLU A 66 2.03 8.09 5.63
C GLU A 66 3.27 7.23 5.94
N PHE A 67 4.08 6.94 4.93
CA PHE A 67 5.32 6.18 5.05
C PHE A 67 6.55 7.04 5.35
N GLY A 68 6.41 8.37 5.36
CA GLY A 68 7.52 9.29 5.63
C GLY A 68 8.64 9.26 4.59
N VAL A 69 8.30 9.09 3.31
CA VAL A 69 9.25 9.04 2.18
C VAL A 69 8.92 10.09 1.11
N PRO A 70 9.88 10.49 0.25
CA PRO A 70 9.54 11.27 -0.93
C PRO A 70 8.71 10.44 -1.91
N THR A 71 7.90 11.09 -2.75
CA THR A 71 7.10 10.39 -3.78
C THR A 71 7.95 9.61 -4.77
N SER A 72 9.19 10.02 -5.02
CA SER A 72 10.13 9.33 -5.90
C SER A 72 10.60 7.98 -5.35
N ALA A 73 10.45 7.73 -4.05
CA ALA A 73 10.73 6.43 -3.43
C ALA A 73 9.56 5.44 -3.56
N ILE A 74 8.45 5.86 -4.19
CA ILE A 74 7.29 5.00 -4.43
C ILE A 74 7.18 4.73 -5.93
N GLU A 75 7.37 3.46 -6.30
CA GLU A 75 7.14 2.97 -7.65
C GLU A 75 5.77 2.32 -7.75
N VAL A 76 5.03 2.63 -8.82
CA VAL A 76 3.80 1.91 -9.19
C VAL A 76 4.19 0.83 -10.20
N VAL A 77 4.41 -0.40 -9.75
CA VAL A 77 4.83 -1.54 -10.59
C VAL A 77 3.80 -1.84 -11.67
N PHE A 78 2.52 -1.85 -11.28
CA PHE A 78 1.41 -1.98 -12.21
C PHE A 78 0.14 -1.32 -11.69
N GLY A 79 -0.85 -1.21 -12.58
CA GLY A 79 -2.19 -0.78 -12.21
C GLY A 79 -2.36 0.72 -12.13
N ARG A 80 -1.54 1.52 -12.84
CA ARG A 80 -1.68 2.99 -12.83
C ARG A 80 -3.09 3.47 -13.19
N MET A 81 -3.80 2.74 -14.06
CA MET A 81 -5.19 3.04 -14.46
C MET A 81 -6.23 2.06 -13.88
N ASN A 82 -5.82 1.13 -13.02
CA ASN A 82 -6.69 0.12 -12.40
C ASN A 82 -6.82 0.38 -10.89
N VAL A 83 -7.90 -0.10 -10.25
CA VAL A 83 -8.01 -0.05 -8.78
C VAL A 83 -7.02 -0.99 -8.10
N ASN A 84 -6.69 -2.11 -8.72
CA ASN A 84 -5.66 -3.03 -8.26
C ASN A 84 -4.29 -2.49 -8.64
N LYS A 85 -3.42 -2.32 -7.66
CA LYS A 85 -2.06 -1.81 -7.84
C LYS A 85 -1.07 -2.64 -7.05
N GLN A 86 0.18 -2.62 -7.48
CA GLN A 86 1.31 -2.99 -6.64
C GLN A 86 2.25 -1.82 -6.55
N LEU A 87 2.61 -1.46 -5.32
CA LEU A 87 3.58 -0.41 -5.04
C LEU A 87 4.85 -1.03 -4.44
N ARG A 88 5.99 -0.43 -4.77
CA ARG A 88 7.25 -0.65 -4.08
C ARG A 88 7.62 0.66 -3.38
N ILE A 89 7.90 0.58 -2.10
CA ILE A 89 8.20 1.74 -1.25
C ILE A 89 9.59 1.52 -0.69
N GLN A 90 10.57 2.29 -1.16
CA GLN A 90 11.95 2.16 -0.74
C GLN A 90 12.17 2.82 0.62
N ALA A 91 12.78 2.08 1.55
CA ALA A 91 13.22 2.54 2.87
C ALA A 91 12.18 3.43 3.61
N PRO A 92 10.95 2.92 3.87
CA PRO A 92 9.93 3.70 4.57
C PRO A 92 10.39 4.06 5.98
N GLN A 93 10.22 5.34 6.34
CA GLN A 93 10.63 5.89 7.63
C GLN A 93 9.53 5.79 8.70
N LYS A 94 8.29 5.57 8.26
CA LYS A 94 7.12 5.34 9.09
C LYS A 94 6.37 4.12 8.58
N LEU A 95 5.80 3.34 9.50
CA LEU A 95 4.91 2.23 9.16
C LEU A 95 3.54 2.48 9.81
N PRO A 96 2.49 2.69 9.00
CA PRO A 96 1.12 2.77 9.50
C PRO A 96 0.75 1.52 10.31
N ALA A 97 -0.13 1.66 11.30
CA ALA A 97 -0.47 0.59 12.24
C ALA A 97 -0.91 -0.74 11.58
N VAL A 98 -1.53 -0.68 10.39
CA VAL A 98 -1.94 -1.88 9.64
C VAL A 98 -0.76 -2.79 9.22
N PHE A 99 0.45 -2.23 9.13
CA PHE A 99 1.69 -2.96 8.83
C PHE A 99 2.41 -3.46 10.10
N GLN A 100 2.04 -2.96 11.27
CA GLN A 100 2.60 -3.34 12.56
C GLN A 100 1.90 -4.60 13.08
N GLN A 101 1.78 -5.65 12.26
CA GLN A 101 1.25 -6.93 12.72
C GLN A 101 2.23 -7.55 13.72
N THR A 102 2.09 -7.15 14.98
CA THR A 102 2.72 -7.79 16.13
C THR A 102 2.22 -9.23 16.15
N SER A 103 3.12 -10.17 15.84
CA SER A 103 2.95 -11.55 16.31
C SER A 103 3.04 -11.50 17.82
N LEU A 104 1.92 -11.31 18.52
CA LEU A 104 1.79 -11.73 19.90
C LEU A 104 1.78 -13.25 19.84
N LEU A 105 2.93 -13.88 20.11
CA LEU A 105 3.17 -15.26 20.54
C LEU A 105 4.68 -15.54 20.31
N ASP A 106 5.51 -15.02 21.22
CA ASP A 106 6.69 -15.76 21.68
C ASP A 106 6.28 -16.53 22.94
#